data_AF-A0A9P0XKP1-F1
#
_entry.id   AF-A0A9P0XKP1-F1
#
_cell.length_a   1.000
_cell.length_b   1.000
_cell.length_c   1.000
_cell.angle_alpha   90.00
_cell.angle_beta   90.00
_cell.angle_gamma   90.00
#
_symmetry.space_group_name_H-M   'P 1'
#
loop_
_entity.id
_entity.type
_entity.pdbx_description
1 polymer ?
#
loop_
_entity_poly.entity_id
_entity_poly.type
_entity_poly.pdbx_seq_one_letter_code
_entity_poly.pdbx_strand_id
1 'polypeptide(L)'
;MGCTRGLCTSQSVFIFINIAFAMYSGALLSTAARLAWDPSTYTWFRFLCAAQYRVSLAYVLAAGLWLAALVYLAVAAGAAAAAARRPAAALHTYVAGVCALALSEVAYGAWLVASLAAWWRAAPEAELARKGIDLLHDIKPALLAVERYRDVAQPLYNMIEEVEARAPNNAVIVIVFAVLAVVLQVAAVVVARRLARGGVTAGRRCEPGEVGEEEGESRKSVTRPQREPCESEHGGSATAATARDARWDAVHAQLAAAGGRPARAPTALLILHTDL
;
A
#
# COMPACT_ATOMS: atom_id res chain seq x y z
N MET A 1 -11.24 -14.95 -29.54
CA MET A 1 -11.26 -14.42 -28.16
C MET A 1 -10.53 -13.09 -28.13
N GLY A 2 -11.25 -11.98 -28.26
CA GLY A 2 -10.66 -10.64 -28.27
C GLY A 2 -11.16 -9.84 -27.08
N CYS A 3 -10.44 -9.85 -25.96
CA CYS A 3 -10.60 -8.76 -24.99
C CYS A 3 -10.19 -7.47 -25.70
N THR A 4 -11.08 -6.49 -25.74
CA THR A 4 -10.77 -5.15 -26.21
C THR A 4 -9.54 -4.66 -25.43
N ARG A 5 -8.44 -4.36 -26.12
CA ARG A 5 -7.11 -4.04 -25.54
C ARG A 5 -7.16 -3.16 -24.28
N GLY A 6 -8.10 -2.21 -24.21
CA GLY A 6 -8.29 -1.31 -23.06
C GLY A 6 -8.74 -1.95 -21.74
N LEU A 7 -9.48 -3.07 -21.75
CA LEU A 7 -9.87 -3.78 -20.53
C LEU A 7 -8.69 -4.56 -19.93
N CYS A 8 -7.89 -5.21 -20.78
CA CYS A 8 -6.67 -5.90 -20.35
C CYS A 8 -5.66 -4.91 -19.73
N THR A 9 -5.44 -3.75 -20.36
CA THR A 9 -4.54 -2.73 -19.81
C THR A 9 -5.06 -2.16 -18.48
N SER A 10 -6.37 -1.92 -18.36
CA SER A 10 -6.96 -1.41 -17.10
C SER A 10 -6.79 -2.39 -15.94
N GLN A 11 -6.92 -3.70 -16.20
CA GLN A 11 -6.71 -4.72 -15.19
C GLN A 11 -5.25 -4.81 -14.73
N SER A 12 -4.28 -4.77 -15.67
CA SER A 12 -2.85 -4.76 -15.32
C SER A 12 -2.47 -3.53 -14.49
N VAL A 13 -2.92 -2.34 -14.91
CA VAL A 13 -2.67 -1.09 -14.17
C VAL A 13 -3.28 -1.13 -12.76
N PHE A 14 -4.50 -1.67 -12.63
CA PHE A 14 -5.14 -1.83 -11.32
C PHE A 14 -4.31 -2.71 -10.37
N ILE A 15 -3.73 -3.81 -10.89
CA ILE A 15 -2.86 -4.70 -10.11
C ILE A 15 -1.60 -3.95 -9.67
N PHE A 16 -0.91 -3.25 -10.57
CA PHE A 16 0.30 -2.50 -10.23
C PHE A 16 0.07 -1.43 -9.16
N ILE A 17 -1.03 -0.68 -9.27
CA ILE A 17 -1.40 0.33 -8.27
C ILE A 17 -1.60 -0.31 -6.90
N ASN A 18 -2.28 -1.46 -6.83
CA ASN A 18 -2.54 -2.12 -5.55
C ASN A 18 -1.29 -2.81 -4.98
N ILE A 19 -0.34 -3.25 -5.80
CA ILE A 19 0.99 -3.66 -5.33
C ILE A 19 1.70 -2.47 -4.68
N ALA A 20 1.68 -1.30 -5.31
CA ALA A 20 2.27 -0.10 -4.73
C ALA A 20 1.59 0.26 -3.39
N PHE A 21 0.25 0.20 -3.31
CA PHE A 21 -0.48 0.43 -2.06
C PHE A 21 -0.14 -0.60 -0.97
N ALA A 22 0.09 -1.87 -1.34
CA ALA A 22 0.54 -2.89 -0.39
C ALA A 22 1.94 -2.58 0.16
N MET A 23 2.85 -2.12 -0.71
CA MET A 23 4.20 -1.69 -0.29
C MET A 23 4.13 -0.46 0.64
N TYR A 24 3.33 0.55 0.30
CA TYR A 24 3.12 1.73 1.15
C TYR A 24 2.44 1.39 2.48
N SER A 25 1.48 0.47 2.48
CA SER A 25 0.88 -0.05 3.72
C SER A 25 1.97 -0.62 4.65
N GLY A 26 2.83 -1.51 4.13
CA GLY A 26 3.94 -2.07 4.91
C GLY A 26 4.91 -1.00 5.42
N ALA A 27 5.25 -0.02 4.59
CA ALA A 27 6.12 1.09 4.98
C ALA A 27 5.50 1.96 6.10
N LEU A 28 4.21 2.30 6.01
CA LEU A 28 3.52 3.06 7.04
C LEU A 28 3.41 2.28 8.35
N LEU A 29 3.06 1.00 8.30
CA LEU A 29 2.97 0.16 9.50
C LEU A 29 4.34 -0.02 10.16
N SER A 30 5.40 -0.20 9.37
CA SER A 30 6.78 -0.23 9.88
C SER A 30 7.17 1.11 10.50
N THR A 31 6.79 2.22 9.87
CA THR A 31 7.04 3.58 10.40
C THR A 31 6.30 3.80 11.72
N ALA A 32 5.03 3.41 11.81
CA ALA A 32 4.25 3.47 13.04
C ALA A 32 4.87 2.62 14.15
N ALA A 33 5.31 1.40 13.82
CA ALA A 33 6.01 0.54 14.79
C ALA A 33 7.32 1.19 15.27
N ARG A 34 8.13 1.76 14.36
CA ARG A 34 9.36 2.47 14.76
C ARG A 34 9.06 3.67 15.65
N LEU A 35 8.05 4.47 15.31
CA LEU A 35 7.61 5.58 16.16
C LEU A 35 7.20 5.08 17.55
N ALA A 36 6.43 3.98 17.63
CA ALA A 36 5.99 3.45 18.92
C ALA A 36 7.13 2.87 19.79
N TRP A 37 8.05 2.12 19.18
CA TRP A 37 9.05 1.30 19.90
C TRP A 37 10.43 1.93 20.04
N ASP A 38 10.84 2.86 19.17
CA ASP A 38 12.16 3.46 19.22
C ASP A 38 12.10 4.88 19.81
N PRO A 39 12.42 5.03 21.12
CA PRO A 39 12.37 6.33 21.77
C PRO A 39 13.42 7.30 21.24
N SER A 40 14.52 6.80 20.64
CA SER A 40 15.68 7.63 20.27
C SER A 40 15.50 8.42 18.98
N THR A 41 14.75 7.88 18.00
CA THR A 41 14.66 8.43 16.65
C THR A 41 13.84 9.75 16.57
N TYR A 42 12.98 10.04 17.55
CA TYR A 42 12.12 11.23 17.55
C TYR A 42 11.92 11.85 18.94
N THR A 43 12.91 11.72 19.83
CA THR A 43 12.88 12.28 21.19
C THR A 43 12.40 13.73 21.21
N TRP A 44 13.02 14.59 20.40
CA TRP A 44 12.69 16.00 20.31
C TRP A 44 11.22 16.27 19.95
N PHE A 45 10.69 15.59 18.93
CA PHE A 45 9.30 15.78 18.51
C PHE A 45 8.32 15.26 19.57
N ARG A 46 8.69 14.18 20.25
CA ARG A 46 7.90 13.60 21.35
C ARG A 46 7.86 14.50 22.59
N PHE A 47 8.95 15.21 22.91
CA PHE A 47 9.02 16.13 24.04
C PHE A 47 8.37 17.48 23.74
N LEU A 48 8.72 18.10 22.61
CA LEU A 48 8.26 19.45 22.27
C LEU A 48 6.82 19.47 21.73
N CYS A 49 6.37 18.39 21.09
CA CYS A 49 5.09 18.34 20.38
C CYS A 49 4.35 17.03 20.68
N ALA A 50 4.20 16.70 21.97
CA ALA A 50 3.66 15.41 22.41
C ALA A 50 2.28 15.08 21.82
N ALA A 51 1.39 16.07 21.72
CA ALA A 51 0.06 15.90 21.14
C ALA A 51 0.13 15.59 19.63
N GLN A 52 0.89 16.39 18.88
CA GLN A 52 1.08 16.21 17.43
C GLN A 52 1.75 14.87 17.14
N TYR A 53 2.72 14.47 17.97
CA TYR A 53 3.37 13.16 17.88
C TYR A 53 2.37 12.00 18.06
N ARG A 54 1.54 12.02 19.12
CA ARG A 54 0.56 10.96 19.38
C ARG A 54 -0.46 10.84 18.24
N VAL A 55 -0.96 11.97 17.74
CA VAL A 55 -1.89 11.99 16.59
C VAL A 55 -1.20 11.50 15.32
N SER A 56 0.05 11.90 15.07
CA SER A 56 0.82 11.43 13.91
C SER A 56 1.03 9.92 13.94
N LEU A 57 1.42 9.38 15.09
CA LEU A 57 1.57 7.93 15.29
C LEU A 57 0.26 7.19 15.00
N ALA A 58 -0.85 7.64 15.60
CA ALA A 58 -2.15 7.04 15.40
C ALA A 58 -2.61 7.12 13.93
N TYR A 59 -2.39 8.27 13.29
CA TYR A 59 -2.75 8.48 11.89
C TYR A 59 -1.95 7.58 10.95
N VAL A 60 -0.62 7.51 11.10
CA VAL A 60 0.24 6.66 10.26
C VAL A 60 -0.14 5.18 10.41
N LEU A 61 -0.44 4.72 11.64
CA LEU A 61 -0.94 3.37 11.88
C LEU A 61 -2.29 3.14 11.19
N ALA A 62 -3.25 4.04 11.38
CA ALA A 62 -4.59 3.93 10.80
C ALA A 62 -4.54 3.94 9.26
N ALA A 63 -3.76 4.84 8.66
CA ALA A 63 -3.56 4.92 7.23
C ALA A 63 -2.91 3.65 6.66
N GLY A 64 -1.91 3.09 7.36
CA GLY A 64 -1.28 1.83 6.99
C GLY A 64 -2.26 0.64 6.98
N LEU A 65 -3.10 0.53 8.01
CA LEU A 65 -4.15 -0.49 8.09
C LEU A 65 -5.25 -0.26 7.04
N TRP A 66 -5.63 0.99 6.79
CA TRP A 66 -6.63 1.34 5.78
C TRP A 66 -6.16 0.97 4.37
N LEU A 67 -4.89 1.23 4.03
CA LEU A 67 -4.31 0.79 2.77
C LEU A 67 -4.31 -0.74 2.64
N ALA A 68 -3.99 -1.48 3.71
CA ALA A 68 -4.08 -2.94 3.71
C ALA A 68 -5.52 -3.41 3.42
N ALA A 69 -6.53 -2.77 4.02
CA ALA A 69 -7.94 -3.06 3.77
C ALA A 69 -8.34 -2.75 2.32
N LEU A 70 -7.85 -1.65 1.73
CA LEU A 70 -8.09 -1.32 0.33
C LEU A 70 -7.48 -2.36 -0.62
N VAL A 71 -6.25 -2.82 -0.34
CA VAL A 71 -5.61 -3.90 -1.10
C VAL A 71 -6.42 -5.20 -1.00
N TYR A 72 -6.91 -5.53 0.20
CA TYR A 72 -7.79 -6.67 0.39
C TYR A 72 -9.07 -6.56 -0.45
N LEU A 73 -9.73 -5.39 -0.48
CA LEU A 73 -10.89 -5.15 -1.33
C LEU A 73 -10.58 -5.29 -2.82
N ALA A 74 -9.39 -4.87 -3.27
CA ALA A 74 -8.95 -5.05 -4.64
C ALA A 74 -8.76 -6.54 -5.00
N VAL A 75 -8.16 -7.32 -4.10
CA VAL A 75 -8.03 -8.78 -4.26
C VAL A 75 -9.40 -9.45 -4.28
N ALA A 76 -10.31 -9.07 -3.37
CA ALA A 76 -11.67 -9.58 -3.33
C ALA A 76 -12.45 -9.28 -4.61
N ALA A 77 -12.29 -8.08 -5.18
CA ALA A 77 -12.87 -7.72 -6.47
C ALA A 77 -12.31 -8.60 -7.62
N GLY A 78 -11.01 -8.88 -7.62
CA GLY A 78 -10.38 -9.79 -8.57
C GLY A 78 -10.89 -11.23 -8.45
N ALA A 79 -11.01 -11.74 -7.23
CA ALA A 79 -11.55 -13.07 -6.96
C ALA A 79 -13.03 -13.19 -7.38
N ALA A 80 -13.84 -12.16 -7.11
CA ALA A 80 -15.22 -12.10 -7.58
C ALA A 80 -15.31 -12.16 -9.11
N ALA A 81 -14.44 -11.42 -9.81
CA ALA A 81 -14.37 -11.45 -11.27
C ALA A 81 -13.96 -12.83 -11.80
N ALA A 82 -12.98 -13.49 -11.17
CA ALA A 82 -12.56 -14.84 -11.53
C ALA A 82 -13.67 -15.89 -11.32
N ALA A 83 -14.49 -15.71 -10.29
CA ALA A 83 -15.67 -16.53 -10.02
C ALA A 83 -16.90 -16.16 -10.88
N ALA A 84 -16.73 -15.37 -11.94
CA ALA A 84 -17.80 -14.85 -12.81
C ALA A 84 -18.92 -14.08 -12.08
N ARG A 85 -18.63 -13.55 -10.87
CA ARG A 85 -19.55 -12.69 -10.11
C ARG A 85 -19.28 -11.22 -10.45
N ARG A 86 -20.29 -10.37 -10.27
CA ARG A 86 -20.16 -8.92 -10.53
C ARG A 86 -19.30 -8.25 -9.44
N PRO A 87 -18.11 -7.70 -9.75
CA PRO A 87 -17.23 -7.10 -8.75
C PRO A 87 -17.60 -5.64 -8.42
N ALA A 88 -18.69 -5.10 -8.99
CA ALA A 88 -19.02 -3.68 -8.95
C ALA A 88 -19.16 -3.11 -7.53
N ALA A 89 -19.80 -3.86 -6.61
CA ALA A 89 -19.94 -3.43 -5.22
C ALA A 89 -18.57 -3.28 -4.53
N ALA A 90 -17.69 -4.27 -4.65
CA ALA A 90 -16.34 -4.22 -4.09
C ALA A 90 -15.51 -3.06 -4.69
N LEU A 91 -15.63 -2.82 -6.00
CA LEU A 91 -14.95 -1.71 -6.67
C LEU A 91 -15.50 -0.33 -6.25
N HIS A 92 -16.80 -0.20 -6.01
CA HIS A 92 -17.38 1.04 -5.48
C HIS A 92 -16.93 1.32 -4.04
N THR A 93 -16.92 0.30 -3.18
CA THR A 93 -16.38 0.41 -1.82
C THR A 93 -14.89 0.77 -1.84
N TYR A 94 -14.12 0.16 -2.73
CA TYR A 94 -12.71 0.50 -2.95
C TYR A 94 -12.54 1.97 -3.35
N VAL A 95 -13.30 2.46 -4.33
CA VAL A 95 -13.26 3.86 -4.76
C VAL A 95 -13.61 4.81 -3.62
N ALA A 96 -14.69 4.52 -2.87
CA ALA A 96 -15.08 5.31 -1.72
C ALA A 96 -13.97 5.35 -0.66
N GLY A 97 -13.32 4.21 -0.41
CA GLY A 97 -12.23 4.12 0.55
C GLY A 97 -10.95 4.84 0.11
N VAL A 98 -10.60 4.83 -1.19
CA VAL A 98 -9.49 5.64 -1.71
C VAL A 98 -9.79 7.14 -1.60
N CYS A 99 -11.03 7.56 -1.90
CA CYS A 99 -11.43 8.95 -1.71
C CYS A 99 -11.42 9.38 -0.23
N ALA A 100 -11.87 8.51 0.67
CA ALA A 100 -11.81 8.76 2.11
C ALA A 100 -10.37 8.92 2.59
N LEU A 101 -9.45 8.07 2.10
CA LEU A 101 -8.02 8.19 2.39
C LEU A 101 -7.47 9.54 1.93
N ALA A 102 -7.71 9.91 0.67
CA ALA A 102 -7.24 11.19 0.10
C ALA A 102 -7.74 12.40 0.91
N LEU A 103 -9.03 12.42 1.26
CA LEU A 103 -9.60 13.48 2.09
C LEU A 103 -8.96 13.52 3.48
N SER A 104 -8.69 12.34 4.07
CA SER A 104 -8.05 12.25 5.37
C SER A 104 -6.61 12.76 5.36
N GLU A 105 -5.86 12.52 4.27
CA GLU A 105 -4.47 12.99 4.11
C GLU A 105 -4.42 14.51 4.01
N VAL A 106 -5.31 15.10 3.20
CA VAL A 106 -5.41 16.56 3.07
C VAL A 106 -5.83 17.19 4.40
N ALA A 107 -6.85 16.64 5.06
CA ALA A 107 -7.33 17.13 6.35
C ALA A 107 -6.25 17.02 7.43
N TYR A 108 -5.57 15.88 7.51
CA TYR A 108 -4.47 15.64 8.44
C TYR A 108 -3.29 16.57 8.17
N GLY A 109 -2.88 16.72 6.90
CA GLY A 109 -1.79 17.62 6.51
C GLY A 109 -2.10 19.08 6.86
N ALA A 110 -3.31 19.55 6.54
CA ALA A 110 -3.75 20.89 6.91
C ALA A 110 -3.79 21.10 8.42
N TRP A 111 -4.33 20.12 9.16
CA TRP A 111 -4.36 20.14 10.62
C TRP A 111 -2.94 20.16 11.22
N LEU A 112 -2.02 19.35 10.72
CA LEU A 112 -0.65 19.26 11.22
C LEU A 112 0.08 20.59 11.03
N VAL A 113 -0.02 21.19 9.83
CA VAL A 113 0.59 22.50 9.55
C VAL A 113 0.00 23.59 10.43
N ALA A 114 -1.33 23.66 10.54
CA ALA A 114 -1.99 24.65 11.39
C ALA A 114 -1.61 24.47 12.87
N SER A 115 -1.55 23.23 13.35
CA SER A 115 -1.22 22.88 14.74
C SER A 115 0.23 23.21 15.08
N LEU A 116 1.17 22.93 14.17
CA LEU A 116 2.57 23.30 14.33
C LEU A 116 2.76 24.82 14.27
N ALA A 117 2.08 25.50 13.35
CA ALA A 117 2.14 26.96 13.25
C ALA A 117 1.54 27.66 14.48
N ALA A 118 0.48 27.09 15.08
CA ALA A 118 -0.11 27.59 16.32
C ALA A 118 0.83 27.32 17.51
N TRP A 119 1.36 26.10 17.62
CA TRP A 119 2.33 25.74 18.66
C TRP A 119 3.57 26.64 18.60
N TRP A 120 4.13 26.87 17.42
CA TRP A 120 5.30 27.73 17.22
C TRP A 120 5.11 29.15 17.78
N ARG A 121 3.89 29.70 17.61
CA ARG A 121 3.55 31.06 18.03
C ARG A 121 3.20 31.16 19.51
N ALA A 122 2.54 30.15 20.08
CA ALA A 122 1.88 30.27 21.38
C ALA A 122 2.51 29.45 22.51
N ALA A 123 3.25 28.37 22.21
CA ALA A 123 3.75 27.47 23.24
C ALA A 123 5.04 28.01 23.89
N PRO A 124 5.17 27.98 25.23
CA PRO A 124 6.41 28.34 25.92
C PRO A 124 7.56 27.38 25.56
N GLU A 125 7.25 26.12 25.26
CA GLU A 125 8.20 25.12 24.76
C GLU A 125 8.76 25.48 23.37
N ALA A 126 8.01 26.23 22.57
CA ALA A 126 8.51 26.74 21.30
C ALA A 126 9.55 27.86 21.50
N GLU A 127 9.57 28.52 22.66
CA GLU A 127 10.64 29.46 23.01
C GLU A 127 11.94 28.72 23.35
N LEU A 128 11.85 27.57 24.02
CA LEU A 128 12.99 26.65 24.19
C LEU A 128 13.51 26.13 22.85
N ALA A 129 12.62 25.79 21.91
CA ALA A 129 13.01 25.38 20.56
C ALA A 129 13.70 26.51 19.79
N ARG A 130 13.16 27.74 19.85
CA ARG A 130 13.77 28.95 19.24
C ARG A 130 15.14 29.23 19.84
N LYS A 131 15.24 29.31 21.17
CA LYS A 131 16.52 29.47 21.88
C LYS A 131 17.49 28.33 21.59
N GLY A 132 17.01 27.12 21.40
CA GLY A 132 17.84 25.97 21.01
C GLY A 132 18.40 26.10 19.59
N ILE A 133 17.61 26.61 18.64
CA ILE A 133 18.06 26.89 17.26
C ILE A 133 19.10 28.03 17.24
N ASP A 134 18.87 29.08 18.02
CA ASP A 134 19.82 30.19 18.18
C ASP A 134 21.11 29.72 18.86
N LEU A 135 20.97 28.94 19.95
CA LEU A 135 22.11 28.36 20.66
C LEU A 135 22.90 27.39 19.78
N LEU A 136 22.26 26.64 18.89
CA LEU A 136 22.95 25.79 17.91
C LEU A 136 23.79 26.62 16.92
N HIS A 137 23.36 27.83 16.56
CA HIS A 137 24.16 28.74 15.73
C HIS A 137 25.40 29.24 16.48
N ASP A 138 25.27 29.51 17.78
CA ASP A 138 26.38 30.00 18.61
C ASP A 138 27.32 28.87 19.08
N ILE A 139 26.79 27.67 19.29
CA ILE A 139 27.55 26.48 19.74
C ILE A 139 28.44 25.92 18.62
N LYS A 140 28.01 26.00 17.36
CA LYS A 140 28.80 25.54 16.20
C LYS A 140 30.24 26.09 16.19
N PRO A 141 30.47 27.42 16.26
CA PRO A 141 31.82 27.97 16.33
C PRO A 141 32.50 27.71 17.69
N ALA A 142 31.75 27.68 18.80
CA ALA A 142 32.30 27.44 20.13
C ALA A 142 32.83 26.00 20.32
N LEU A 143 32.18 25.00 19.71
CA LEU A 143 32.60 23.59 19.69
C LEU A 143 33.97 23.40 19.04
N LEU A 144 34.28 24.20 18.01
CA LEU A 144 35.58 24.20 17.34
C LEU A 144 36.64 25.02 18.09
N ALA A 145 36.23 26.00 18.89
CA ALA A 145 37.13 26.85 19.67
C ALA A 145 37.70 26.15 20.92
N VAL A 146 37.03 25.14 21.46
CA VAL A 146 37.54 24.38 22.62
C VAL A 146 38.44 23.25 22.14
N GLU A 147 39.73 23.56 22.00
CA GLU A 147 40.79 22.67 21.52
C GLU A 147 40.84 21.31 22.26
N ARG A 148 40.38 21.29 23.52
CA ARG A 148 40.34 20.10 24.38
C ARG A 148 39.29 19.04 24.00
N TYR A 149 38.24 19.42 23.26
CA TYR A 149 37.15 18.51 22.86
C TYR A 149 37.04 18.35 21.34
N ARG A 150 38.02 18.84 20.58
CA ARG A 150 38.02 18.85 19.11
C ARG A 150 37.67 17.49 18.51
N ASP A 151 38.22 16.41 19.07
CA ASP A 151 38.01 15.04 18.57
C ASP A 151 36.55 14.54 18.72
N VAL A 152 35.80 15.09 19.66
CA VAL A 152 34.38 14.76 19.90
C VAL A 152 33.46 15.79 19.25
N ALA A 153 33.89 17.05 19.21
CA ALA A 153 33.16 18.16 18.63
C ALA A 153 33.08 18.09 17.11
N GLN A 154 34.16 17.66 16.45
CA GLN A 154 34.24 17.64 14.99
C GLN A 154 33.26 16.65 14.33
N PRO A 155 33.09 15.41 14.82
CA PRO A 155 32.03 14.51 14.33
C PRO A 155 30.61 15.09 14.51
N LEU A 156 30.35 15.72 15.65
CA LEU A 156 29.06 16.36 15.96
C LEU A 156 28.79 17.55 15.03
N TYR A 157 29.78 18.40 14.80
CA TYR A 157 29.71 19.51 13.87
C TYR A 157 29.40 19.03 12.44
N ASN A 158 30.14 18.03 11.95
CA ASN A 158 29.94 17.46 10.63
C ASN A 158 28.52 16.87 10.48
N MET A 159 28.01 16.19 11.51
CA MET A 159 26.65 15.65 11.51
C MET A 159 25.60 16.77 11.43
N ILE A 160 25.78 17.87 12.15
CA ILE A 160 24.86 19.02 12.10
C ILE A 160 24.89 19.67 10.72
N GLU A 161 26.07 19.88 10.15
CA GLU A 161 26.25 20.46 8.81
C GLU A 161 25.66 19.56 7.72
N GLU A 162 25.83 18.24 7.83
CA GLU A 162 25.22 17.26 6.93
C GLU A 162 23.67 17.31 7.00
N VAL A 163 23.10 17.41 8.19
CA VAL A 163 21.64 17.52 8.37
C VAL A 163 21.11 18.82 7.76
N GLU A 164 21.80 19.94 7.97
CA GLU A 164 21.39 21.24 7.43
C GLU A 164 21.51 21.30 5.91
N ALA A 165 22.61 20.78 5.35
CA ALA A 165 22.79 20.69 3.90
C ALA A 165 21.75 19.77 3.24
N ARG A 166 21.28 18.73 3.94
CA ARG A 166 20.27 17.79 3.43
C ARG A 166 18.83 18.17 3.73
N ALA A 167 18.57 19.07 4.67
CA ALA A 167 17.23 19.54 5.01
C ALA A 167 16.40 20.01 3.79
N PRO A 168 16.91 20.85 2.85
CA PRO A 168 16.14 21.24 1.67
C PRO A 168 15.88 20.06 0.71
N ASN A 169 16.83 19.12 0.60
CA ASN A 169 16.66 17.93 -0.23
C ASN A 169 15.57 16.99 0.32
N ASN A 170 15.45 16.89 1.65
CA ASN A 170 14.40 16.11 2.29
C ASN A 170 13.00 16.66 2.00
N ALA A 171 12.84 17.99 1.95
CA ALA A 171 11.57 18.62 1.58
C ALA A 171 11.15 18.28 0.14
N VAL A 172 12.11 18.28 -0.81
CA VAL A 172 11.86 17.89 -2.20
C VAL A 172 11.37 16.44 -2.27
N ILE A 173 12.00 15.52 -1.53
CA ILE A 173 11.60 14.11 -1.49
C ILE A 173 10.15 13.97 -0.98
N VAL A 174 9.79 14.67 0.09
CA VAL A 174 8.41 14.66 0.62
C VAL A 174 7.41 15.15 -0.43
N ILE A 175 7.72 16.23 -1.16
CA ILE A 175 6.86 16.76 -2.22
C ILE A 175 6.71 15.75 -3.36
N VAL A 176 7.79 15.12 -3.80
CA VAL A 176 7.75 14.10 -4.86
C VAL A 176 6.87 12.92 -4.42
N PHE A 177 7.00 12.43 -3.20
CA PHE A 177 6.14 11.37 -2.67
C PHE A 177 4.67 11.81 -2.56
N ALA A 178 4.40 13.06 -2.17
CA ALA A 178 3.04 13.60 -2.13
C ALA A 178 2.40 13.64 -3.53
N VAL A 179 3.13 14.13 -4.53
CA VAL A 179 2.66 14.14 -5.93
C VAL A 179 2.42 12.72 -6.44
N LEU A 180 3.35 11.80 -6.17
CA LEU A 180 3.21 10.40 -6.57
C LEU A 180 1.98 9.75 -5.91
N ALA A 181 1.74 10.00 -4.63
CA ALA A 181 0.56 9.51 -3.91
C ALA A 181 -0.74 10.00 -4.57
N VAL A 182 -0.83 11.31 -4.87
CA VAL A 182 -1.98 11.89 -5.57
C VAL A 182 -2.20 11.23 -6.93
N VAL A 183 -1.15 11.06 -7.72
CA VAL A 183 -1.23 10.41 -9.04
C VAL A 183 -1.73 8.98 -8.92
N LEU A 184 -1.19 8.19 -7.97
CA LEU A 184 -1.61 6.82 -7.74
C LEU A 184 -3.07 6.72 -7.28
N GLN A 185 -3.52 7.58 -6.38
CA GLN A 185 -4.90 7.60 -5.89
C GLN A 185 -5.90 7.98 -7.00
N VAL A 186 -5.58 9.01 -7.79
CA VAL A 186 -6.42 9.41 -8.95
C VAL A 186 -6.49 8.26 -9.97
N ALA A 187 -5.35 7.65 -10.29
CA ALA A 187 -5.30 6.49 -11.18
C ALA A 187 -6.12 5.32 -10.64
N ALA A 188 -6.03 5.02 -9.34
CA ALA A 188 -6.80 3.97 -8.67
C ALA A 188 -8.31 4.19 -8.85
N VAL A 189 -8.79 5.41 -8.57
CA VAL A 189 -10.20 5.78 -8.72
C VAL A 189 -10.67 5.66 -10.17
N VAL A 190 -9.90 6.20 -11.12
CA VAL A 190 -10.25 6.18 -12.54
C VAL A 190 -10.32 4.75 -13.07
N VAL A 191 -9.31 3.93 -12.77
CA VAL A 191 -9.24 2.54 -13.23
C VAL A 191 -10.32 1.68 -12.57
N ALA A 192 -10.52 1.79 -11.25
CA ALA A 192 -11.57 1.06 -10.54
C ALA A 192 -12.98 1.41 -11.07
N ARG A 193 -13.26 2.68 -11.36
CA ARG A 193 -14.52 3.10 -11.98
C ARG A 193 -14.70 2.56 -13.40
N ARG A 194 -13.62 2.51 -14.20
CA ARG A 194 -13.66 1.91 -15.54
C ARG A 194 -13.97 0.42 -15.47
N LEU A 195 -13.34 -0.31 -14.55
CA LEU A 195 -13.58 -1.73 -14.33
C LEU A 195 -15.02 -2.00 -13.83
N ALA A 196 -15.53 -1.17 -12.92
CA ALA A 196 -16.90 -1.30 -12.41
C ALA A 196 -17.95 -1.09 -13.53
N ARG A 197 -17.71 -0.14 -14.44
CA ARG A 197 -18.59 0.12 -15.59
C ARG A 197 -18.49 -0.94 -16.68
N GLY A 198 -17.29 -1.49 -16.93
CA GLY A 198 -17.06 -2.52 -17.95
C GLY A 198 -17.83 -3.83 -17.70
N GLY A 199 -18.08 -4.17 -16.44
CA GLY A 199 -18.92 -5.31 -16.07
C GLY A 199 -20.41 -5.14 -16.39
N VAL A 200 -20.89 -3.90 -16.61
CA VAL A 200 -22.29 -3.61 -16.95
C VAL A 200 -22.53 -3.76 -18.45
N THR A 201 -21.55 -3.44 -19.29
CA THR A 201 -21.68 -3.49 -20.76
C THR A 201 -21.56 -4.90 -21.34
N ALA A 202 -20.76 -5.78 -20.73
CA ALA A 202 -20.63 -7.17 -21.16
C ALA A 202 -21.89 -8.02 -20.89
N GLY A 203 -22.69 -7.65 -19.89
CA GLY A 203 -23.92 -8.35 -19.52
C GLY A 203 -25.14 -8.05 -20.39
N ARG A 204 -25.02 -7.19 -21.41
CA ARG A 204 -26.12 -6.77 -22.29
C ARG A 204 -26.04 -7.32 -23.72
N ARG A 205 -25.05 -8.18 -24.02
CA ARG A 205 -24.75 -8.63 -25.39
C ARG A 205 -24.78 -10.16 -25.59
N CYS A 206 -25.59 -10.84 -24.78
CA CYS A 206 -25.99 -12.22 -25.01
C CYS A 206 -27.50 -12.36 -24.77
N GLU A 207 -28.31 -11.65 -25.54
CA GLU A 207 -29.61 -12.24 -25.92
C GLU A 207 -29.33 -13.10 -27.17
N PRO A 208 -29.60 -14.41 -27.15
CA PRO A 208 -29.58 -15.20 -28.36
C PRO A 208 -30.77 -14.74 -29.20
N GLY A 209 -30.48 -14.09 -30.32
CA GLY A 209 -31.51 -13.80 -31.33
C GLY A 209 -32.17 -15.12 -31.76
N GLU A 210 -33.49 -15.14 -31.70
CA GLU A 210 -34.34 -16.17 -32.30
C GLU A 210 -33.90 -16.39 -33.76
N VAL A 211 -33.38 -17.58 -34.03
CA VAL A 211 -33.13 -18.04 -35.39
C VAL A 211 -34.48 -18.49 -35.93
N GLY A 212 -35.02 -17.68 -36.85
CA GLY A 212 -36.20 -18.02 -37.64
C GLY A 212 -36.00 -19.29 -38.44
N GLU A 213 -37.12 -19.99 -38.62
CA GLU A 213 -37.34 -21.14 -39.49
C GLU A 213 -36.79 -20.92 -40.91
N GLU A 214 -36.10 -21.92 -41.45
CA GLU A 214 -36.27 -22.31 -42.85
C GLU A 214 -36.19 -23.85 -42.96
N GLU A 215 -37.36 -24.45 -43.21
CA GLU A 215 -37.52 -25.80 -43.76
C GLU A 215 -36.91 -25.88 -45.16
N GLY A 216 -36.18 -26.96 -45.44
CA GLY A 216 -35.54 -27.17 -46.74
C GLY A 216 -34.98 -28.58 -46.90
N GLU A 217 -35.87 -29.53 -47.13
CA GLU A 217 -35.65 -30.93 -47.45
C GLU A 217 -34.75 -31.16 -48.69
N SER A 218 -33.64 -31.91 -48.56
CA SER A 218 -33.28 -32.89 -49.60
C SER A 218 -32.20 -33.90 -49.18
N ARG A 219 -32.56 -35.17 -49.35
CA ARG A 219 -31.83 -36.40 -49.06
C ARG A 219 -30.79 -36.68 -50.15
N LYS A 220 -29.54 -36.97 -49.78
CA LYS A 220 -28.67 -37.94 -50.50
C LYS A 220 -27.53 -38.45 -49.62
N SER A 221 -27.67 -39.71 -49.24
CA SER A 221 -26.61 -40.61 -48.79
C SER A 221 -25.45 -40.65 -49.77
N VAL A 222 -24.21 -40.62 -49.29
CA VAL A 222 -23.06 -41.37 -49.84
C VAL A 222 -21.83 -41.19 -48.92
N THR A 223 -21.43 -42.33 -48.34
CA THR A 223 -20.06 -42.79 -48.07
C THR A 223 -19.16 -42.03 -47.07
N ARG A 224 -19.04 -42.66 -45.90
CA ARG A 224 -17.98 -42.52 -44.88
C ARG A 224 -16.62 -42.92 -45.48
N PRO A 225 -15.53 -42.16 -45.26
CA PRO A 225 -14.20 -42.74 -45.18
C PRO A 225 -13.67 -42.71 -43.75
N GLN A 226 -12.82 -43.70 -43.50
CA GLN A 226 -12.13 -44.01 -42.26
C GLN A 226 -11.36 -42.83 -41.66
N ARG A 227 -11.34 -42.83 -40.32
CA ARG A 227 -10.36 -42.11 -39.51
C ARG A 227 -8.96 -42.67 -39.81
N GLU A 228 -8.05 -41.78 -40.21
CA GLU A 228 -6.64 -41.91 -39.87
C GLU A 228 -6.25 -40.80 -38.88
N PRO A 229 -5.29 -41.06 -37.97
CA PRO A 229 -4.97 -40.18 -36.87
C PRO A 229 -4.04 -39.06 -37.33
N CYS A 230 -4.44 -37.80 -37.12
CA CYS A 230 -3.48 -36.70 -37.15
C CYS A 230 -2.58 -36.81 -35.91
N GLU A 231 -1.30 -36.95 -36.18
CA GLU A 231 -0.21 -36.89 -35.22
C GLU A 231 -0.29 -35.64 -34.34
N SER A 232 -0.05 -35.87 -33.06
CA SER A 232 0.00 -34.88 -32.01
C SER A 232 1.35 -34.16 -32.01
N GLU A 233 1.39 -32.90 -32.43
CA GLU A 233 2.40 -31.94 -31.95
C GLU A 233 1.82 -31.12 -30.80
N HIS A 234 1.73 -31.77 -29.62
CA HIS A 234 1.59 -31.11 -28.32
C HIS A 234 2.71 -31.61 -27.41
N GLY A 235 3.93 -31.13 -27.67
CA GLY A 235 5.08 -31.34 -26.80
C GLY A 235 5.43 -30.05 -26.05
N GLY A 236 4.77 -29.79 -24.92
CA GLY A 236 5.30 -28.85 -23.92
C GLY A 236 4.31 -27.84 -23.34
N SER A 237 3.37 -28.29 -22.51
CA SER A 237 2.73 -27.36 -21.54
C SER A 237 1.99 -28.06 -20.38
N ALA A 238 1.78 -29.39 -20.42
CA ALA A 238 1.01 -30.08 -19.37
C ALA A 238 1.84 -30.46 -18.13
N THR A 239 3.17 -30.59 -18.25
CA THR A 239 4.06 -30.98 -17.14
C THR A 239 4.39 -29.83 -16.18
N ALA A 240 4.26 -28.57 -16.61
CA ALA A 240 4.58 -27.41 -15.76
C ALA A 240 3.41 -26.95 -14.87
N ALA A 241 2.17 -27.33 -15.21
CA ALA A 241 0.98 -27.03 -14.40
C ALA A 241 0.84 -28.03 -13.25
N THR A 242 0.96 -29.33 -13.54
CA THR A 242 0.93 -30.40 -12.53
C THR A 242 2.11 -30.35 -11.55
N ALA A 243 3.29 -29.92 -12.00
CA ALA A 243 4.44 -29.69 -11.10
C ALA A 243 4.28 -28.48 -10.16
N ARG A 244 3.44 -27.49 -10.53
CA ARG A 244 3.17 -26.30 -9.71
C ARG A 244 2.17 -26.60 -8.60
N ASP A 245 1.16 -27.42 -8.89
CA ASP A 245 0.15 -27.82 -7.92
C ASP A 245 0.73 -28.79 -6.86
N ALA A 246 1.56 -29.75 -7.27
CA ALA A 246 2.24 -30.66 -6.34
C ALA A 246 3.19 -29.96 -5.35
N ARG A 247 3.73 -28.79 -5.72
CA ARG A 247 4.61 -28.00 -4.84
C ARG A 247 3.84 -27.30 -3.71
N TRP A 248 2.58 -26.89 -3.96
CA TRP A 248 1.75 -26.26 -2.95
C TRP A 248 1.15 -27.28 -1.96
N ASP A 249 0.82 -28.47 -2.44
CA ASP A 249 0.34 -29.56 -1.58
C ASP A 249 1.43 -30.03 -0.59
N ALA A 250 2.69 -30.06 -1.02
CA ALA A 250 3.83 -30.36 -0.14
C ALA A 250 4.07 -29.30 0.95
N VAL A 251 3.82 -28.01 0.64
CA VAL A 251 3.93 -26.90 1.60
C VAL A 251 2.79 -26.96 2.62
N HIS A 252 1.57 -27.29 2.18
CA HIS A 252 0.43 -27.48 3.08
C HIS A 252 0.60 -28.72 3.98
N ALA A 253 1.19 -29.80 3.48
CA ALA A 253 1.53 -30.98 4.28
C ALA A 253 2.62 -30.69 5.33
N GLN A 254 3.63 -29.87 5.01
CA GLN A 254 4.64 -29.44 5.98
C GLN A 254 4.07 -28.51 7.06
N LEU A 255 3.16 -27.60 6.72
CA LEU A 255 2.48 -26.73 7.69
C LEU A 255 1.54 -27.51 8.61
N ALA A 256 0.88 -28.55 8.11
CA ALA A 256 0.07 -29.45 8.92
C ALA A 256 0.92 -30.33 9.86
N ALA A 257 2.09 -30.78 9.41
CA ALA A 257 3.04 -31.54 10.23
C ALA A 257 3.73 -30.67 11.31
N ALA A 258 3.86 -29.36 11.09
CA ALA A 258 4.40 -28.41 12.05
C ALA A 258 3.41 -27.99 13.16
N GLY A 259 2.15 -28.44 13.08
CA GLY A 259 1.09 -28.19 14.08
C GLY A 259 1.22 -28.98 15.39
N GLY A 260 2.45 -29.28 15.84
CA GLY A 260 2.73 -30.04 17.05
C GLY A 260 2.82 -29.18 18.31
N ARG A 261 1.67 -28.99 18.98
CA ARG A 261 1.44 -28.57 20.38
C ARG A 261 1.99 -27.19 20.86
N PRO A 262 1.18 -26.41 21.60
CA PRO A 262 1.61 -25.12 22.14
C PRO A 262 2.56 -25.31 23.32
N ALA A 263 3.78 -24.81 23.20
CA ALA A 263 4.63 -24.55 24.35
C ALA A 263 3.97 -23.41 25.16
N ARG A 264 3.56 -23.73 26.39
CA ARG A 264 3.18 -22.73 27.41
C ARG A 264 4.36 -21.77 27.60
N ALA A 265 4.18 -20.52 27.21
CA ALA A 265 5.04 -19.41 27.63
C ALA A 265 4.36 -18.64 28.77
N PRO A 266 5.13 -18.16 29.75
CA PRO A 266 4.64 -17.76 31.05
C PRO A 266 3.98 -16.37 31.03
N THR A 267 2.94 -16.28 31.84
CA THR A 267 2.28 -15.06 32.31
C THR A 267 3.32 -14.10 32.89
N ALA A 268 3.57 -12.97 32.21
CA ALA A 268 4.34 -11.86 32.76
C ALA A 268 3.64 -10.53 32.45
N LEU A 269 2.78 -10.17 33.40
CA LEU A 269 2.64 -8.84 33.99
C LEU A 269 2.52 -7.64 33.03
N LEU A 270 1.27 -7.36 32.66
CA LEU A 270 0.82 -6.09 32.11
C LEU A 270 0.67 -5.09 33.29
N ILE A 271 1.69 -4.26 33.54
CA ILE A 271 1.51 -3.05 34.36
C ILE A 271 1.11 -1.93 33.41
N LEU A 272 -0.19 -1.71 33.33
CA LEU A 272 -0.80 -0.45 32.94
C LEU A 272 -0.42 0.59 34.01
N HIS A 273 0.44 1.53 33.64
CA HIS A 273 0.49 2.82 34.33
C HIS A 273 -0.24 3.83 33.44
N THR A 274 -1.52 3.99 33.73
CA THR A 274 -2.22 5.26 33.60
C THR A 274 -1.62 6.22 34.62
N ASP A 275 -1.17 7.39 34.17
CA ASP A 275 -1.38 8.72 34.78
C ASP A 275 -0.35 9.72 34.24
N LEU A 276 -0.83 10.96 34.04
CA LEU A 276 -0.23 12.19 33.48
C LEU A 276 -0.43 12.41 31.97
#